data_AF-A0A5E4PVD5-F1
#
_entry.id   AF-A0A5E4PVD5-F1
#
_cell.length_a   1.000
_cell.length_b   1.000
_cell.length_c   1.000
_cell.angle_alpha   90.00
_cell.angle_beta   90.00
_cell.angle_gamma   90.00
#
_symmetry.space_group_name_H-M   'P 1'
#
loop_
_entity.id
_entity.type
_entity.pdbx_description
1 polymer ?
#
loop_
_entity_poly.entity_id
_entity_poly.type
_entity_poly.pdbx_seq_one_letter_code
_entity_poly.pdbx_strand_id
1 'polypeptide(L)'
;MVKGDKEYEKPVMKIDIPTPESRSTDNEDSESNQESSLLDIGEHYLVRRIDDSWRPAEIIQPRYNAAESCYEYYVHYVGCDRRLDEWVPRHRIMSDRFDGCEQTNNNSNHLLTDKSGRKITRNQKRKHDEINHVQKTYADMDPTTAALEKEHEAITKSMNMVKYWKGQHVVCVTPKMVQEQLASPYFKKPRLTIDPTAIRWTPPPKQAPSAKVKK
;
A
#
# COMPACT_ATOMS: atom_id res chain seq x y z
N MET A 1 32.06 6.43 -64.38
CA MET A 1 33.47 6.40 -63.89
C MET A 1 33.51 7.15 -62.56
N VAL A 2 33.36 6.51 -61.39
CA VAL A 2 34.37 5.74 -60.64
C VAL A 2 35.68 6.51 -60.41
N LYS A 3 35.76 7.18 -59.25
CA LYS A 3 36.89 7.28 -58.29
C LYS A 3 36.23 7.76 -56.99
N GLY A 4 36.33 7.16 -55.80
CA GLY A 4 37.28 6.20 -55.26
C GLY A 4 37.77 6.76 -53.92
N ASP A 5 36.85 6.96 -52.97
CA ASP A 5 37.17 7.51 -51.65
C ASP A 5 37.42 6.39 -50.64
N LYS A 6 38.55 6.54 -49.94
CA LYS A 6 39.17 5.57 -49.04
C LYS A 6 38.36 5.41 -47.75
N GLU A 7 37.87 4.20 -47.50
CA GLU A 7 37.41 3.78 -46.18
C GLU A 7 38.61 3.48 -45.28
N TYR A 8 38.59 4.07 -44.07
CA TYR A 8 39.49 3.71 -42.98
C TYR A 8 38.84 2.58 -42.18
N GLU A 9 39.34 1.36 -42.33
CA GLU A 9 39.00 0.24 -41.44
C GLU A 9 39.56 0.48 -40.04
N LYS A 10 38.69 0.36 -39.02
CA LYS A 10 39.08 0.08 -37.63
C LYS A 10 38.74 -1.38 -37.32
N PRO A 11 39.64 -2.13 -36.64
CA PRO A 11 39.44 -3.56 -36.42
C PRO A 11 38.34 -3.82 -35.39
N VAL A 12 37.37 -4.63 -35.79
CA VAL A 12 36.36 -5.25 -34.93
C VAL A 12 37.06 -6.29 -34.05
N MET A 13 37.08 -6.07 -32.74
CA MET A 13 37.46 -7.10 -31.78
C MET A 13 36.36 -8.16 -31.75
N LYS A 14 36.70 -9.36 -32.19
CA LYS A 14 35.86 -10.56 -32.13
C LYS A 14 35.76 -10.99 -30.67
N ILE A 15 34.55 -11.00 -30.12
CA ILE A 15 34.27 -11.68 -28.86
C ILE A 15 33.80 -13.07 -29.28
N ASP A 16 34.66 -14.06 -29.06
CA ASP A 16 34.38 -15.46 -29.34
C ASP A 16 33.23 -15.96 -28.45
N ILE A 17 32.19 -16.49 -29.11
CA ILE A 17 31.07 -17.18 -28.49
C ILE A 17 31.46 -18.67 -28.40
N PRO A 18 31.51 -19.31 -27.21
CA PRO A 18 31.71 -20.74 -27.13
C PRO A 18 30.37 -21.48 -27.29
N THR A 19 30.28 -22.32 -28.32
CA THR A 19 29.22 -23.32 -28.51
C THR A 19 29.50 -24.54 -27.61
N PRO A 20 28.50 -25.15 -26.95
CA PRO A 20 28.73 -26.35 -26.15
C PRO A 20 28.71 -27.60 -27.04
N GLU A 21 29.86 -28.27 -27.18
CA GLU A 21 29.94 -29.62 -27.74
C GLU A 21 29.65 -30.67 -26.66
N SER A 22 28.77 -31.60 -27.01
CA SER A 22 28.39 -32.77 -26.24
C SER A 22 29.54 -33.77 -26.09
N ARG A 23 29.89 -34.10 -24.84
CA ARG A 23 30.54 -35.38 -24.51
C ARG A 23 30.08 -35.85 -23.14
N SER A 24 29.32 -36.94 -23.15
CA SER A 24 28.77 -37.66 -22.02
C SER A 24 29.86 -38.36 -21.21
N THR A 25 29.95 -38.02 -19.93
CA THR A 25 30.40 -38.90 -18.84
C THR A 25 29.66 -38.48 -17.58
N ASP A 26 28.88 -39.40 -17.03
CA ASP A 26 28.12 -39.25 -15.79
C ASP A 26 29.05 -38.89 -14.61
N ASN A 27 28.69 -37.84 -13.85
CA ASN A 27 28.72 -37.79 -12.39
C ASN A 27 28.62 -36.35 -11.84
N GLU A 28 27.57 -36.15 -11.02
CA GLU A 28 27.40 -35.22 -9.91
C GLU A 28 27.31 -33.70 -10.17
N ASP A 29 26.03 -33.25 -10.24
CA ASP A 29 25.46 -32.04 -9.65
C ASP A 29 26.44 -31.12 -8.90
N SER A 30 26.59 -29.86 -9.35
CA SER A 30 26.65 -28.65 -8.50
C SER A 30 27.12 -27.38 -9.24
N GLU A 31 26.63 -27.01 -10.43
CA GLU A 31 26.96 -25.69 -11.02
C GLU A 31 25.79 -25.02 -11.76
N SER A 32 24.57 -25.09 -11.20
CA SER A 32 23.38 -24.41 -11.74
C SER A 32 22.55 -23.68 -10.68
N ASN A 33 23.14 -23.29 -9.54
CA ASN A 33 22.39 -22.73 -8.41
C ASN A 33 22.56 -21.22 -8.18
N GLN A 34 23.37 -20.52 -8.99
CA GLN A 34 23.55 -19.07 -8.84
C GLN A 34 22.46 -18.24 -9.54
N GLU A 35 21.90 -18.75 -10.65
CA GLU A 35 20.84 -18.05 -11.38
C GLU A 35 19.45 -18.27 -10.74
N SER A 36 19.27 -19.38 -10.01
CA SER A 36 18.02 -19.68 -9.27
C SER A 36 17.88 -18.94 -7.93
N SER A 37 18.87 -18.10 -7.57
CA SER A 37 18.92 -17.40 -6.27
C SER A 37 18.57 -15.91 -6.34
N LEU A 38 18.28 -15.38 -7.54
CA LEU A 38 17.81 -14.02 -7.72
C LEU A 38 16.38 -13.91 -7.21
N LEU A 39 16.16 -12.99 -6.27
CA LEU A 39 14.83 -12.72 -5.73
C LEU A 39 13.98 -12.01 -6.78
N ASP A 40 12.73 -12.45 -6.90
CA ASP A 40 11.76 -11.84 -7.80
C ASP A 40 11.41 -10.40 -7.37
N ILE A 41 11.40 -9.48 -8.33
CA ILE A 41 11.01 -8.09 -8.12
C ILE A 41 9.49 -8.00 -7.96
N GLY A 42 9.03 -7.23 -6.98
CA GLY A 42 7.63 -7.09 -6.59
C GLY A 42 7.16 -8.16 -5.59
N GLU A 43 8.00 -9.14 -5.28
CA GLU A 43 7.68 -10.20 -4.34
C GLU A 43 8.16 -9.91 -2.93
N HIS A 44 7.49 -10.54 -1.97
CA HIS A 44 7.74 -10.34 -0.54
C HIS A 44 8.63 -11.44 0.02
N TYR A 45 9.62 -11.05 0.81
CA TYR A 45 10.54 -11.95 1.48
C TYR A 45 10.78 -11.49 2.92
N LEU A 46 11.22 -12.41 3.79
CA LEU A 46 11.64 -12.06 5.14
C LEU A 46 13.04 -11.47 5.11
N VAL A 47 13.17 -10.26 5.63
CA VAL A 47 14.41 -9.48 5.67
C VAL A 47 14.83 -9.21 7.12
N ARG A 48 16.08 -9.50 7.46
CA ARG A 48 16.64 -9.26 8.78
C ARG A 48 17.07 -7.80 8.95
N ARG A 49 16.49 -7.12 9.93
CA ARG A 49 16.81 -5.74 10.34
C ARG A 49 18.07 -5.70 11.21
N ILE A 50 18.52 -4.49 11.55
CA ILE A 50 19.67 -4.24 12.44
C ILE A 50 19.44 -4.64 13.90
N ASP A 51 18.17 -4.73 14.33
CA ASP A 51 17.75 -5.19 15.65
C ASP A 51 17.57 -6.72 15.71
N ASP A 52 18.11 -7.43 14.69
CA ASP A 52 17.94 -8.86 14.44
C ASP A 52 16.48 -9.33 14.29
N SER A 53 15.52 -8.41 14.14
CA SER A 53 14.14 -8.76 13.85
C SER A 53 13.94 -9.10 12.37
N TRP A 54 13.19 -10.17 12.10
CA TRP A 54 12.76 -10.52 10.75
C TRP A 54 11.47 -9.80 10.41
N ARG A 55 11.44 -9.11 9.26
CA ARG A 55 10.26 -8.40 8.79
C ARG A 55 9.97 -8.71 7.33
N PRO A 56 8.70 -8.84 6.95
CA PRO A 56 8.33 -8.98 5.55
C PRO A 56 8.65 -7.67 4.81
N ALA A 57 9.29 -7.78 3.66
CA ALA A 57 9.61 -6.66 2.79
C ALA A 57 9.44 -7.02 1.31
N GLU A 58 8.96 -6.07 0.53
CA GLU A 58 8.85 -6.14 -0.93
C GLU A 58 10.20 -5.83 -1.57
N ILE A 59 10.65 -6.67 -2.50
CA ILE A 59 11.86 -6.45 -3.29
C ILE A 59 11.53 -5.51 -4.44
N ILE A 60 12.07 -4.30 -4.43
CA ILE A 60 11.76 -3.29 -5.45
C ILE A 60 12.78 -3.31 -6.58
N GLN A 61 14.08 -3.45 -6.26
CA GLN A 61 15.13 -3.37 -7.27
C GLN A 61 16.40 -4.12 -6.86
N PRO A 62 17.01 -4.92 -7.75
CA PRO A 62 18.33 -5.49 -7.54
C PRO A 62 19.43 -4.55 -8.04
N ARG A 63 20.59 -4.59 -7.39
CA ARG A 63 21.85 -4.07 -7.92
C ARG A 63 22.98 -5.04 -7.60
N TYR A 64 24.00 -5.05 -8.46
CA TYR A 64 25.23 -5.79 -8.20
C TYR A 64 26.30 -4.83 -7.66
N ASN A 65 26.83 -5.12 -6.47
CA ASN A 65 27.95 -4.40 -5.91
C ASN A 65 29.26 -5.11 -6.27
N ALA A 66 29.98 -4.55 -7.25
CA ALA A 66 31.24 -5.13 -7.74
C ALA A 66 32.39 -5.10 -6.72
N ALA A 67 32.35 -4.20 -5.72
CA ALA A 67 33.40 -4.11 -4.71
C ALA A 67 33.32 -5.27 -3.69
N GLU A 68 32.10 -5.63 -3.30
CA GLU A 68 31.82 -6.68 -2.31
C GLU A 68 31.42 -8.02 -2.97
N SER A 69 31.41 -8.07 -4.32
CA SER A 69 30.96 -9.21 -5.13
C SER A 69 29.60 -9.79 -4.67
N CYS A 70 28.69 -8.92 -4.24
CA CYS A 70 27.39 -9.33 -3.69
C CYS A 70 26.22 -8.59 -4.34
N TYR A 71 25.07 -9.27 -4.39
CA TYR A 71 23.81 -8.65 -4.78
C TYR A 71 23.18 -7.93 -3.58
N GLU A 72 22.75 -6.70 -3.84
CA GLU A 72 21.98 -5.89 -2.91
C GLU A 72 20.61 -5.60 -3.52
N TYR A 73 19.59 -5.57 -2.67
CA TYR A 73 18.21 -5.37 -3.06
C TYR A 73 17.67 -4.14 -2.34
N TYR A 74 17.04 -3.22 -3.07
CA TYR A 74 16.28 -2.13 -2.49
C TYR A 74 14.95 -2.72 -2.01
N VAL A 75 14.72 -2.65 -0.71
CA VAL A 75 13.56 -3.29 -0.07
C VAL A 75 12.65 -2.28 0.61
N HIS A 76 11.35 -2.54 0.57
CA HIS A 76 10.35 -1.78 1.31
C HIS A 76 9.69 -2.66 2.37
N TYR A 77 9.82 -2.29 3.64
CA TYR A 77 9.23 -3.04 4.74
C TYR A 77 7.71 -2.82 4.82
N VAL A 78 6.96 -3.93 4.88
CA VAL A 78 5.48 -3.88 4.91
C VAL A 78 5.00 -3.08 6.11
N GLY A 79 4.09 -2.14 5.87
CA GLY A 79 3.48 -1.29 6.92
C GLY A 79 4.41 -0.21 7.48
N CYS A 80 5.63 -0.07 6.96
CA CYS A 80 6.56 1.00 7.33
C CYS A 80 6.50 2.15 6.33
N ASP A 81 6.96 3.33 6.77
CA ASP A 81 7.11 4.49 5.90
C ASP A 81 8.29 4.29 4.93
N ARG A 82 8.13 4.68 3.66
CA ARG A 82 9.13 4.52 2.59
C ARG A 82 10.45 5.24 2.86
N ARG A 83 10.47 6.23 3.75
CA ARG A 83 11.74 6.85 4.21
C ARG A 83 12.68 5.87 4.94
N LEU A 84 12.18 4.68 5.31
CA LEU A 84 12.92 3.61 5.98
C LEU A 84 13.38 2.52 5.01
N ASP A 85 13.12 2.68 3.72
CA ASP A 85 13.58 1.77 2.68
C ASP A 85 15.12 1.82 2.60
N GLU A 86 15.74 0.67 2.36
CA GLU A 86 17.20 0.55 2.37
C GLU A 86 17.68 -0.50 1.37
N TRP A 87 18.97 -0.41 1.01
CA TRP A 87 19.65 -1.44 0.25
C TRP A 87 20.13 -2.53 1.20
N VAL A 88 19.68 -3.77 0.96
CA VAL A 88 19.96 -4.92 1.82
C VAL A 88 20.70 -5.99 1.02
N PRO A 89 21.83 -6.51 1.52
CA PRO A 89 22.57 -7.59 0.86
C PRO A 89 21.79 -8.91 0.89
N ARG A 90 21.99 -9.75 -0.14
CA ARG A 90 21.29 -11.03 -0.33
C ARG A 90 21.25 -11.93 0.91
N HIS A 91 22.32 -11.93 1.71
CA HIS A 91 22.44 -12.79 2.90
C HIS A 91 21.49 -12.43 4.06
N ARG A 92 20.88 -11.24 4.05
CA ARG A 92 19.88 -10.83 5.06
C ARG A 92 18.46 -11.17 4.64
N ILE A 93 18.26 -11.71 3.44
CA ILE A 93 16.96 -12.00 2.87
C ILE A 93 16.82 -13.52 2.78
N MET A 94 15.72 -14.07 3.28
CA MET A 94 15.46 -15.50 3.12
C MET A 94 15.25 -15.84 1.64
N SER A 95 15.67 -17.03 1.22
CA SER A 95 15.45 -17.51 -0.15
C SER A 95 13.99 -17.88 -0.41
N ASP A 96 13.27 -18.29 0.64
CA ASP A 96 11.87 -18.65 0.53
C ASP A 96 11.00 -17.40 0.41
N ARG A 97 10.09 -17.43 -0.55
CA ARG A 97 9.12 -16.35 -0.75
C ARG A 97 8.25 -16.28 0.50
N PHE A 98 8.11 -15.09 1.05
CA PHE A 98 7.14 -14.85 2.11
C PHE A 98 5.75 -14.76 1.48
N ASP A 99 5.13 -15.90 1.30
CA ASP A 99 3.69 -15.99 1.22
C ASP A 99 3.19 -15.62 2.60
N GLY A 100 2.57 -14.46 2.77
CA GLY A 100 2.04 -13.97 4.04
C GLY A 100 0.93 -14.84 4.68
N CYS A 101 0.92 -16.14 4.40
CA CYS A 101 0.12 -17.17 5.03
C CYS A 101 0.74 -17.68 6.36
N GLU A 102 1.24 -16.77 7.22
CA GLU A 102 1.35 -17.16 8.63
C GLU A 102 -0.06 -17.26 9.22
N GLN A 103 -0.35 -18.47 9.69
CA GLN A 103 -1.59 -18.92 10.29
C GLN A 103 -1.89 -18.13 11.57
N THR A 104 -2.58 -17.01 11.42
CA THR A 104 -3.44 -16.46 12.47
C THR A 104 -4.82 -16.21 11.86
N ASN A 105 -5.74 -17.13 12.16
CA ASN A 105 -7.19 -17.07 11.88
C ASN A 105 -7.61 -16.78 10.43
N ASN A 106 -7.78 -17.86 9.65
CA ASN A 106 -8.63 -18.01 8.46
C ASN A 106 -9.46 -16.77 8.07
N ASN A 107 -8.83 -15.81 7.41
CA ASN A 107 -9.55 -14.75 6.68
C ASN A 107 -8.59 -13.99 5.75
N SER A 108 -8.22 -14.62 4.64
CA SER A 108 -7.99 -13.87 3.42
C SER A 108 -9.33 -13.72 2.71
N ASN A 109 -9.76 -12.47 2.57
CA ASN A 109 -10.86 -12.07 1.71
C ASN A 109 -10.59 -12.56 0.29
N HIS A 110 -11.33 -13.59 -0.10
CA HIS A 110 -11.54 -13.96 -1.49
C HIS A 110 -12.30 -12.82 -2.16
N LEU A 111 -11.59 -12.07 -3.00
CA LEU A 111 -12.13 -11.04 -3.87
C LEU A 111 -13.20 -11.68 -4.77
N LEU A 112 -14.42 -11.15 -4.68
CA LEU A 112 -15.71 -11.59 -5.23
C LEU A 112 -15.72 -12.00 -6.73
N THR A 113 -15.01 -13.06 -7.07
CA THR A 113 -15.08 -13.80 -8.34
C THR A 113 -14.38 -15.14 -8.09
N ASP A 114 -15.04 -16.01 -7.32
CA ASP A 114 -14.64 -17.41 -7.26
C ASP A 114 -15.42 -18.18 -8.31
N LYS A 115 -14.70 -18.99 -9.07
CA LYS A 115 -15.19 -19.81 -10.18
C LYS A 115 -16.15 -20.94 -9.73
N SER A 116 -16.76 -20.87 -8.53
CA SER A 116 -17.54 -21.96 -7.92
C SER A 116 -18.99 -21.61 -7.53
N GLY A 117 -19.43 -20.35 -7.60
CA GLY A 117 -20.87 -20.00 -7.50
C GLY A 117 -21.61 -20.37 -6.19
N ARG A 118 -20.90 -20.66 -5.08
CA ARG A 118 -21.56 -21.00 -3.79
C ARG A 118 -21.87 -19.75 -2.97
N LYS A 119 -23.10 -19.65 -2.48
CA LYS A 119 -23.62 -18.52 -1.69
C LYS A 119 -23.12 -18.56 -0.24
N ILE A 120 -22.69 -17.42 0.31
CA ILE A 120 -22.20 -17.24 1.69
C ILE A 120 -23.34 -17.35 2.73
N THR A 121 -23.02 -17.75 3.96
CA THR A 121 -24.01 -17.83 5.05
C THR A 121 -24.36 -16.46 5.63
N ARG A 122 -25.61 -16.29 6.08
CA ARG A 122 -26.12 -15.02 6.66
C ARG A 122 -25.27 -14.49 7.82
N ASN A 123 -24.69 -15.39 8.62
CA ASN A 123 -23.87 -15.03 9.79
C ASN A 123 -22.47 -14.55 9.38
N GLN A 124 -21.85 -15.18 8.37
CA GLN A 124 -20.56 -14.74 7.82
C GLN A 124 -20.67 -13.36 7.17
N LYS A 125 -21.77 -13.07 6.44
CA LYS A 125 -22.01 -11.73 5.88
C LYS A 125 -22.11 -10.66 6.99
N ARG A 126 -22.81 -10.96 8.09
CA ARG A 126 -22.95 -10.01 9.20
C ARG A 126 -21.61 -9.66 9.86
N LYS A 127 -20.75 -10.66 10.11
CA LYS A 127 -19.40 -10.45 10.65
C LYS A 127 -18.48 -9.69 9.69
N HIS A 128 -18.57 -10.00 8.40
CA HIS A 128 -17.79 -9.30 7.37
C HIS A 128 -18.09 -7.80 7.36
N ASP A 129 -19.38 -7.46 7.45
CA ASP A 129 -19.85 -6.07 7.45
C ASP A 129 -19.59 -5.34 8.80
N GLU A 130 -19.28 -6.08 9.87
CA GLU A 130 -18.95 -5.54 11.21
C GLU A 130 -17.45 -5.22 11.40
N ILE A 131 -16.54 -6.07 10.89
CA ILE A 131 -15.08 -5.95 11.11
C ILE A 131 -14.46 -4.95 10.13
N ASN A 132 -14.94 -4.95 8.89
CA ASN A 132 -14.61 -3.90 7.98
C ASN A 132 -15.54 -2.74 8.33
N HIS A 133 -15.04 -1.75 9.07
CA HIS A 133 -15.59 -0.39 9.02
C HIS A 133 -15.38 0.13 7.59
N VAL A 134 -16.07 -0.52 6.65
CA VAL A 134 -16.27 -0.08 5.29
C VAL A 134 -16.89 1.27 5.48
N GLN A 135 -16.18 2.30 5.05
CA GLN A 135 -16.78 3.58 4.71
C GLN A 135 -18.07 3.24 3.98
N LYS A 136 -19.22 3.45 4.64
CA LYS A 136 -20.52 3.10 4.06
C LYS A 136 -20.49 3.66 2.66
N THR A 137 -20.76 2.81 1.67
CA THR A 137 -20.82 3.33 0.32
C THR A 137 -21.86 4.45 0.32
N TYR A 138 -21.63 5.53 -0.43
CA TYR A 138 -22.55 6.67 -0.45
C TYR A 138 -24.01 6.23 -0.70
N ALA A 139 -24.21 5.10 -1.39
CA ALA A 139 -25.51 4.48 -1.64
C ALA A 139 -26.18 3.83 -0.41
N ASP A 140 -25.42 3.47 0.62
CA ASP A 140 -25.89 2.84 1.87
C ASP A 140 -26.13 3.85 3.01
N MET A 141 -25.92 5.14 2.75
CA MET A 141 -26.16 6.21 3.72
C MET A 141 -27.63 6.64 3.71
N ASP A 142 -28.17 6.98 4.88
CA ASP A 142 -29.52 7.56 4.92
C ASP A 142 -29.52 8.94 4.23
N PRO A 143 -30.65 9.38 3.66
CA PRO A 143 -30.71 10.62 2.88
C PRO A 143 -30.25 11.88 3.64
N THR A 144 -30.44 11.91 4.97
CA THR A 144 -30.05 13.04 5.80
C THR A 144 -28.54 13.08 5.99
N THR A 145 -27.93 11.94 6.32
CA THR A 145 -26.48 11.83 6.47
C THR A 145 -25.77 12.06 5.13
N ALA A 146 -26.28 11.50 4.04
CA ALA A 146 -25.71 11.71 2.70
C ALA A 146 -25.73 13.19 2.28
N ALA A 147 -26.81 13.91 2.60
CA ALA A 147 -26.91 15.34 2.33
C ALA A 147 -25.88 16.16 3.15
N LEU A 148 -25.73 15.84 4.44
CA LEU A 148 -24.74 16.49 5.31
C LEU A 148 -23.31 16.23 4.85
N GLU A 149 -22.99 15.00 4.44
CA GLU A 149 -21.66 14.66 3.93
C GLU A 149 -21.34 15.37 2.61
N LYS A 150 -22.32 15.46 1.71
CA LYS A 150 -22.19 16.20 0.45
C LYS A 150 -21.97 17.70 0.70
N GLU A 151 -22.70 18.27 1.66
CA GLU A 151 -22.52 19.66 2.06
C GLU A 151 -21.12 19.87 2.67
N HIS A 152 -20.71 18.99 3.58
CA HIS A 152 -19.38 19.01 4.19
C HIS A 152 -18.26 18.92 3.13
N GLU A 153 -18.39 18.02 2.16
CA GLU A 153 -17.47 17.86 1.05
C GLU A 153 -17.42 19.12 0.18
N ALA A 154 -18.57 19.69 -0.18
CA ALA A 154 -18.65 20.91 -0.98
C ALA A 154 -17.99 22.11 -0.28
N ILE A 155 -18.28 22.29 1.02
CA ILE A 155 -17.70 23.37 1.83
C ILE A 155 -16.17 23.21 1.90
N THR A 156 -15.68 22.02 2.27
CA THR A 156 -14.24 21.82 2.49
C THR A 156 -13.45 21.88 1.17
N LYS A 157 -14.04 21.44 0.05
CA LYS A 157 -13.49 21.65 -1.30
C LYS A 157 -13.48 23.13 -1.69
N SER A 158 -14.55 23.87 -1.42
CA SER A 158 -14.63 25.30 -1.74
C SER A 158 -13.59 26.14 -0.99
N MET A 159 -13.18 25.70 0.20
CA MET A 159 -12.09 26.31 0.98
C MET A 159 -10.68 25.85 0.55
N ASN A 160 -10.58 24.99 -0.47
CA ASN A 160 -9.34 24.41 -0.97
C ASN A 160 -8.52 23.67 0.12
N MET A 161 -9.21 23.17 1.16
CA MET A 161 -8.63 22.53 2.35
C MET A 161 -8.56 21.00 2.25
N VAL A 162 -9.00 20.41 1.13
CA VAL A 162 -8.96 18.96 0.88
C VAL A 162 -8.09 18.68 -0.34
N LYS A 163 -7.15 17.73 -0.21
CA LYS A 163 -6.36 17.19 -1.30
C LYS A 163 -6.71 15.72 -1.53
N TYR A 164 -6.62 15.27 -2.77
CA TYR A 164 -6.82 13.87 -3.12
C TYR A 164 -5.48 13.14 -3.13
N TRP A 165 -5.38 12.03 -2.39
CA TRP A 165 -4.17 11.20 -2.36
C TRP A 165 -4.52 9.72 -2.25
N LYS A 166 -4.02 8.90 -3.18
CA LYS A 166 -4.25 7.43 -3.24
C LYS A 166 -5.71 7.00 -3.04
N GLY A 167 -6.67 7.71 -3.63
CA GLY A 167 -8.09 7.33 -3.47
C GLY A 167 -8.81 7.96 -2.28
N GLN A 168 -8.12 8.76 -1.46
CA GLN A 168 -8.66 9.31 -0.22
C GLN A 168 -8.63 10.83 -0.20
N HIS A 169 -9.65 11.42 0.44
CA HIS A 169 -9.70 12.85 0.77
C HIS A 169 -8.86 13.11 2.02
N VAL A 170 -7.75 13.82 1.84
CA VAL A 170 -6.86 14.21 2.93
C VAL A 170 -7.07 15.69 3.22
N VAL A 171 -7.46 16.00 4.46
CA VAL A 171 -7.57 17.39 4.91
C VAL A 171 -6.17 17.98 5.04
N CYS A 172 -5.92 19.07 4.33
CA CYS A 172 -4.67 19.81 4.31
C CYS A 172 -4.96 21.27 4.65
N VAL A 173 -4.63 21.67 5.88
CA VAL A 173 -4.86 23.04 6.36
C VAL A 173 -3.52 23.67 6.72
N THR A 174 -3.24 24.82 6.14
CA THR A 174 -2.12 25.66 6.57
C THR A 174 -2.64 26.90 7.29
N PRO A 175 -1.86 27.50 8.21
CA PRO A 175 -2.25 28.74 8.86
C PRO A 175 -2.60 29.86 7.86
N LYS A 176 -1.88 29.92 6.74
CA LYS A 176 -2.12 30.90 5.67
C LYS A 176 -3.52 30.74 5.03
N MET A 177 -3.94 29.51 4.75
CA MET A 177 -5.27 29.22 4.19
C MET A 177 -6.39 29.63 5.15
N VAL A 178 -6.22 29.39 6.45
CA VAL A 178 -7.18 29.81 7.47
C VAL A 178 -7.27 31.33 7.52
N GLN A 179 -6.13 32.02 7.50
CA GLN A 179 -6.08 33.48 7.52
C GLN A 179 -6.74 34.09 6.27
N GLU A 180 -6.48 33.54 5.08
CA GLU A 180 -7.15 33.96 3.84
C GLU A 180 -8.66 33.78 3.91
N GLN A 181 -9.14 32.66 4.48
CA GLN A 181 -10.56 32.40 4.64
C GLN A 181 -11.21 33.35 5.67
N LEU A 182 -10.52 33.68 6.77
CA LEU A 182 -10.99 34.66 7.76
C LEU A 182 -10.98 36.10 7.21
N ALA A 183 -10.04 36.42 6.31
CA ALA A 183 -9.95 37.72 5.64
C ALA A 183 -10.90 37.83 4.43
N SER A 184 -11.49 36.72 3.98
CA SER A 184 -12.39 36.65 2.84
C SER A 184 -13.65 37.50 3.07
N PRO A 185 -14.16 38.23 2.06
CA PRO A 185 -15.40 39.01 2.17
C PRO A 185 -16.63 38.13 2.42
N TYR A 186 -16.53 36.83 2.14
CA TYR A 186 -17.58 35.84 2.43
C TYR A 186 -17.62 35.46 3.91
N PHE A 187 -16.53 35.62 4.65
CA PHE A 187 -16.51 35.38 6.09
C PHE A 187 -17.10 36.59 6.81
N LYS A 188 -18.31 36.42 7.35
CA LYS A 188 -18.96 37.41 8.21
C LYS A 188 -18.90 36.93 9.65
N LYS A 189 -18.21 37.69 10.50
CA LYS A 189 -18.18 37.40 11.93
C LYS A 189 -19.62 37.35 12.47
N PRO A 190 -20.03 36.27 13.14
CA PRO A 190 -21.39 36.15 13.66
C PRO A 190 -21.66 37.26 14.66
N ARG A 191 -22.82 37.92 14.51
CA ARG A 191 -23.23 39.03 15.40
C ARG A 191 -23.69 38.53 16.77
N LEU A 192 -24.19 37.30 16.82
CA LEU A 192 -24.67 36.64 18.03
C LEU A 192 -23.78 35.42 18.27
N THR A 193 -23.08 35.41 19.39
CA THR A 193 -22.27 34.28 19.84
C THR A 193 -22.99 33.57 20.97
N ILE A 194 -22.89 32.25 20.99
CA ILE A 194 -23.43 31.45 22.10
C ILE A 194 -22.49 31.62 23.29
N ASP A 195 -23.01 32.06 24.42
CA ASP A 195 -22.30 32.05 25.71
C ASP A 195 -22.47 30.68 26.37
N PRO A 196 -21.42 29.85 26.48
CA PRO A 196 -21.51 28.52 27.10
C PRO A 196 -22.01 28.58 28.54
N THR A 197 -21.74 29.66 29.28
CA THR A 197 -22.14 29.80 30.69
C THR A 197 -23.65 30.02 30.85
N ALA A 198 -24.31 30.50 29.79
CA ALA A 198 -25.76 30.65 29.75
C ALA A 198 -26.49 29.34 29.38
N ILE A 199 -25.76 28.30 28.93
CA ILE A 199 -26.34 27.01 28.57
C ILE A 199 -26.57 26.17 29.83
N ARG A 200 -27.82 26.16 30.30
CA ARG A 200 -28.29 25.23 31.34
C ARG A 200 -28.87 23.99 30.67
N TRP A 201 -28.01 23.08 30.23
CA TRP A 201 -28.42 21.84 29.58
C TRP A 201 -27.72 20.63 30.20
N THR A 202 -28.48 19.54 30.38
CA THR A 202 -27.95 18.24 30.78
C THR A 202 -28.50 17.16 29.84
N PRO A 203 -27.68 16.17 29.45
CA PRO A 203 -28.14 15.12 28.54
C PRO A 203 -29.26 14.31 29.19
N PRO A 204 -30.34 13.98 28.45
CA PRO A 204 -31.42 13.17 29.00
C PRO A 204 -30.91 11.77 29.38
N PRO A 205 -31.44 11.17 30.45
CA PRO A 205 -31.06 9.82 30.85
C PRO A 205 -31.42 8.82 29.74
N LYS A 206 -30.52 7.87 29.45
CA LYS A 206 -30.79 6.77 28.52
C LYS A 206 -31.96 5.94 29.08
N GLN A 207 -33.08 5.87 28.35
CA GLN A 207 -34.16 4.95 28.70
C GLN A 207 -33.62 3.51 28.60
N ALA A 208 -33.59 2.78 29.72
CA ALA A 208 -33.27 1.36 29.71
C ALA A 208 -34.33 0.62 28.86
N PRO A 209 -33.94 -0.37 28.04
CA PRO A 209 -34.89 -1.16 27.29
C PRO A 209 -35.85 -1.83 28.28
N SER A 210 -37.15 -1.55 28.12
CA SER A 210 -38.19 -2.14 28.93
C SER A 210 -38.11 -3.66 28.80
N ALA A 211 -37.80 -4.33 29.91
CA ALA A 211 -37.84 -5.78 29.98
C ALA A 211 -39.27 -6.23 29.66
N LYS A 212 -39.47 -6.81 28.48
CA LYS A 212 -40.74 -7.44 28.12
C LYS A 212 -40.96 -8.59 29.09
N VAL A 213 -41.87 -8.40 30.04
CA VAL A 213 -42.41 -9.45 30.89
C VAL A 213 -43.06 -10.47 29.95
N LYS A 214 -42.44 -11.64 29.80
CA LYS A 214 -43.07 -12.79 29.13
C LYS A 214 -44.20 -13.27 30.04
N LYS A 215 -45.44 -13.15 29.56
CA LYS A 215 -46.56 -13.97 30.02
C LYS A 215 -46.48 -15.35 29.38
#